data_AF-A0A9Q5B9P5-F1
#
_entry.id   AF-A0A9Q5B9P5-F1
#
_cell.length_a   1.000
_cell.length_b   1.000
_cell.length_c   1.000
_cell.angle_alpha   90.00
_cell.angle_beta   90.00
_cell.angle_gamma   90.00
#
_symmetry.space_group_name_H-M   'P 1'
#
loop_
_entity.id
_entity.type
_entity.pdbx_description
1 polymer ?
#
loop_
_entity_poly.entity_id
_entity_poly.type
_entity_poly.pdbx_seq_one_letter_code
_entity_poly.pdbx_strand_id
1 'polypeptide(L)'
;MNAQHPNQLKLNKIDVKSDLVYELITQGRGLKSQYGFVGWPKINSSDQVTYGVTTWLAMRSLGLERFPWFPDPRFTRRLLGNELEVFKELISDWIKVPLKFHEASDDILRIYEHTQSEFARLNITSVSLTRTFSNGWENDPSSEHSGFASRLLTLQKAAVKANRKSFDIPFRILSSWGSGGYGQGGADISMDIPVKDIAWGNLTVADRTGMMHHAIEDGEWIVINRSMNGVVSIPTNAVTSKHIDPLTIQSFGTVSEAEEYLDEQSVKFELENPIHLSGDYRRKSSMRFSFRIRRAIAVLIHGR
;
A
#
# COMPACT_ATOMS: atom_id res chain seq x y z
N MET A 1 -15.05 -10.64 16.43
CA MET A 1 -16.02 -10.93 15.35
C MET A 1 -15.40 -10.53 14.02
N ASN A 2 -15.66 -11.28 12.94
CA ASN A 2 -15.18 -10.91 11.60
C ASN A 2 -16.23 -10.07 10.86
N ALA A 3 -15.83 -8.94 10.28
CA ALA A 3 -16.72 -8.07 9.50
C ALA A 3 -16.60 -8.38 8.00
N GLN A 4 -17.58 -9.10 7.45
CA GLN A 4 -17.63 -9.47 6.03
C GLN A 4 -17.97 -8.28 5.10
N HIS A 5 -18.66 -7.27 5.63
CA HIS A 5 -19.07 -6.07 4.90
C HIS A 5 -18.64 -4.81 5.66
N PRO A 6 -17.33 -4.47 5.66
CA PRO A 6 -16.81 -3.31 6.39
C PRO A 6 -17.52 -2.00 6.07
N ASN A 7 -17.96 -1.83 4.83
CA ASN A 7 -18.59 -0.59 4.36
C ASN A 7 -20.00 -0.37 4.93
N GLN A 8 -20.56 -1.36 5.63
CA GLN A 8 -21.86 -1.26 6.30
C GLN A 8 -21.72 -1.01 7.81
N LEU A 9 -20.49 -0.91 8.32
CA LEU A 9 -20.25 -0.66 9.74
C LEU A 9 -20.70 0.74 10.13
N LYS A 10 -21.30 0.85 11.32
CA LYS A 10 -21.67 2.14 11.90
C LYS A 10 -20.52 2.62 12.79
N LEU A 11 -19.50 3.20 12.15
CA LEU A 11 -18.35 3.81 12.82
C LEU A 11 -18.56 5.33 12.97
N ASN A 12 -18.09 5.87 14.09
CA ASN A 12 -17.96 7.32 14.24
C ASN A 12 -16.76 7.82 13.44
N LYS A 13 -16.90 9.00 12.84
CA LYS A 13 -15.83 9.66 12.09
C LYS A 13 -15.04 10.61 12.98
N ILE A 14 -13.74 10.71 12.72
CA ILE A 14 -12.86 11.68 13.36
C ILE A 14 -12.63 12.88 12.45
N ASP A 15 -12.68 14.08 13.03
CA ASP A 15 -12.17 15.29 12.39
C ASP A 15 -10.65 15.31 12.45
N VAL A 16 -9.99 15.28 11.30
CA VAL A 16 -8.53 15.44 11.17
C VAL A 16 -8.19 16.91 11.44
N LYS A 17 -7.20 17.19 12.28
CA LYS A 17 -6.86 18.57 12.68
C LYS A 17 -5.85 19.20 11.73
N SER A 18 -4.83 18.44 11.34
CA SER A 18 -3.77 18.90 10.46
C SER A 18 -4.27 18.97 9.02
N ASP A 19 -4.23 20.17 8.42
CA ASP A 19 -4.55 20.40 7.01
C ASP A 19 -3.66 19.54 6.10
N LEU A 20 -2.37 19.43 6.45
CA LEU A 20 -1.41 18.58 5.75
C LEU A 20 -1.86 17.11 5.78
N VAL A 21 -2.14 16.56 6.96
CA VAL A 21 -2.54 15.15 7.09
C VAL A 21 -3.85 14.90 6.35
N TYR A 22 -4.79 15.83 6.45
CA TYR A 22 -6.05 15.73 5.73
C TYR A 22 -5.81 15.71 4.21
N GLU A 23 -4.97 16.59 3.66
CA GLU A 23 -4.62 16.56 2.24
C GLU A 23 -3.94 15.25 1.84
N LEU A 24 -3.02 14.74 2.65
CA LEU A 24 -2.24 13.53 2.37
C LEU A 24 -3.07 12.24 2.30
N ILE A 25 -4.11 12.12 3.14
CA ILE A 25 -4.89 10.88 3.28
C ILE A 25 -6.29 10.93 2.65
N THR A 26 -6.73 12.11 2.21
CA THR A 26 -8.07 12.33 1.61
C THR A 26 -7.93 12.92 0.21
N GLN A 27 -9.02 13.43 -0.38
CA GLN A 27 -8.98 14.22 -1.60
C GLN A 27 -8.71 15.73 -1.35
N GLY A 28 -8.40 16.14 -0.12
CA GLY A 28 -8.09 17.53 0.24
C GLY A 28 -9.27 18.51 0.12
N ARG A 29 -10.51 18.01 0.06
CA ARG A 29 -11.72 18.82 -0.12
C ARG A 29 -12.02 19.65 1.13
N GLY A 30 -12.35 20.93 0.94
CA GLY A 30 -12.68 21.85 2.03
C GLY A 30 -11.47 22.54 2.69
N LEU A 31 -10.25 22.28 2.20
CA LEU A 31 -9.07 23.05 2.59
C LEU A 31 -9.11 24.45 1.96
N LYS A 32 -8.75 25.48 2.73
CA LYS A 32 -8.64 26.86 2.24
C LYS A 32 -7.42 27.06 1.34
N SER A 33 -6.35 26.32 1.61
CA SER A 33 -5.11 26.28 0.85
C SER A 33 -4.58 24.86 0.86
N GLN A 34 -4.06 24.42 -0.28
CA GLN A 34 -3.44 23.10 -0.43
C GLN A 34 -1.92 23.25 -0.43
N TYR A 35 -1.22 22.28 0.16
CA TYR A 35 0.22 22.10 0.10
C TYR A 35 0.69 21.65 -1.29
N GLY A 36 -0.23 21.25 -2.17
CA GLY A 36 0.07 20.82 -3.54
C GLY A 36 0.24 19.31 -3.67
N PHE A 37 -0.23 18.55 -2.68
CA PHE A 37 -0.30 17.09 -2.73
C PHE A 37 -1.55 16.66 -3.49
N VAL A 38 -1.40 15.69 -4.39
CA VAL A 38 -2.56 14.99 -4.95
C VAL A 38 -2.90 13.90 -3.94
N GLY A 39 -3.80 14.25 -3.01
CA GLY A 39 -4.16 13.42 -1.86
C GLY A 39 -4.44 11.95 -2.17
N TRP A 40 -4.37 11.08 -1.14
CA TRP A 40 -4.14 9.63 -1.23
C TRP A 40 -4.21 9.05 -2.67
N PRO A 41 -3.05 8.87 -3.32
CA PRO A 41 -3.03 8.80 -4.76
C PRO A 41 -3.59 7.48 -5.29
N LYS A 42 -4.29 7.59 -6.44
CA LYS A 42 -4.66 6.45 -7.29
C LYS A 42 -3.43 5.58 -7.55
N ILE A 43 -3.61 4.26 -7.58
CA ILE A 43 -2.54 3.24 -7.71
C ILE A 43 -1.54 3.53 -8.87
N ASN A 44 -2.00 4.22 -9.93
CA ASN A 44 -1.22 4.58 -11.12
C ASN A 44 -0.91 6.09 -11.23
N SER A 45 -1.18 6.88 -10.20
CA SER A 45 -0.82 8.29 -10.24
C SER A 45 0.70 8.43 -10.15
N SER A 46 1.24 9.38 -10.91
CA SER A 46 2.65 9.73 -10.85
C SER A 46 3.07 10.36 -9.52
N ASP A 47 2.14 10.66 -8.60
CA ASP A 47 2.41 11.33 -7.34
C ASP A 47 3.09 10.40 -6.32
N GLN A 48 4.41 10.37 -6.38
CA GLN A 48 5.30 9.69 -5.45
C GLN A 48 5.46 10.46 -4.14
N VAL A 49 5.39 11.80 -4.17
CA VAL A 49 5.67 12.61 -2.98
C VAL A 49 4.58 12.48 -1.94
N THR A 50 3.30 12.54 -2.34
CA THR A 50 2.17 12.35 -1.42
C THR A 50 2.29 11.01 -0.71
N TYR A 51 2.45 9.91 -1.47
CA TYR A 51 2.55 8.57 -0.89
C TYR A 51 3.79 8.40 -0.01
N GLY A 52 4.93 8.95 -0.44
CA GLY A 52 6.18 8.89 0.31
C GLY A 52 6.06 9.60 1.65
N VAL A 53 5.52 10.82 1.66
CA VAL A 53 5.31 11.59 2.90
C VAL A 53 4.30 10.89 3.81
N THR A 54 3.14 10.44 3.29
CA THR A 54 2.14 9.72 4.08
C THR A 54 2.70 8.44 4.67
N THR A 55 3.42 7.64 3.88
CA THR A 55 4.03 6.39 4.35
C THR A 55 5.08 6.67 5.42
N TRP A 56 5.91 7.69 5.22
CA TRP A 56 6.93 8.06 6.20
C TRP A 56 6.32 8.54 7.52
N LEU A 57 5.29 9.39 7.47
CA LEU A 57 4.56 9.81 8.68
C LEU A 57 3.91 8.61 9.39
N ALA A 58 3.29 7.69 8.66
CA ALA A 58 2.74 6.47 9.25
C ALA A 58 3.82 5.59 9.90
N MET A 59 4.99 5.43 9.26
CA MET A 59 6.11 4.72 9.86
C MET A 59 6.56 5.35 11.17
N ARG A 60 6.75 6.67 11.18
CA ARG A 60 7.19 7.41 12.37
C ARG A 60 6.15 7.35 13.50
N SER A 61 4.88 7.51 13.17
CA SER A 61 3.80 7.65 14.15
C SER A 61 3.37 6.30 14.74
N LEU A 62 3.43 5.23 13.95
CA LEU A 62 2.93 3.90 14.33
C LEU A 62 4.06 2.89 14.63
N GLY A 63 5.32 3.35 14.66
CA GLY A 63 6.48 2.49 14.90
C GLY A 63 6.65 1.39 13.86
N LEU A 64 6.42 1.70 12.57
CA LEU A 64 6.57 0.72 11.50
C LEU A 64 7.99 0.74 10.94
N GLU A 65 8.59 -0.44 10.86
CA GLU A 65 9.97 -0.58 10.40
C GLU A 65 10.08 -1.42 9.12
N ARG A 66 11.09 -1.07 8.33
CA ARG A 66 11.58 -1.86 7.20
C ARG A 66 13.08 -1.96 7.29
N PHE A 67 13.60 -3.13 6.97
CA PHE A 67 15.04 -3.27 6.83
C PHE A 67 15.53 -2.35 5.71
N PRO A 68 16.71 -1.72 5.85
CA PRO A 68 17.29 -0.84 4.84
C PRO A 68 17.46 -1.48 3.46
N TRP A 69 17.58 -2.82 3.40
CA TRP A 69 17.68 -3.60 2.17
C TRP A 69 16.33 -3.91 1.52
N PHE A 70 15.23 -3.78 2.28
CA PHE A 70 13.85 -3.93 1.83
C PHE A 70 13.05 -2.62 2.03
N PRO A 71 13.54 -1.49 1.49
CA PRO A 71 12.84 -0.22 1.64
C PRO A 71 11.50 -0.28 0.91
N ASP A 72 10.51 0.47 1.40
CA ASP A 72 9.27 0.66 0.65
C ASP A 72 9.60 1.18 -0.78
N PRO A 73 9.02 0.58 -1.85
CA PRO A 73 9.24 0.99 -3.23
C PRO A 73 9.15 2.50 -3.49
N ARG A 74 8.31 3.21 -2.74
CA ARG A 74 8.11 4.65 -2.95
C ARG A 74 9.30 5.48 -2.47
N PHE A 75 10.08 4.97 -1.51
CA PHE A 75 11.32 5.62 -1.06
C PHE A 75 12.49 5.38 -2.00
N THR A 76 12.37 4.46 -2.96
CA THR A 76 13.47 4.10 -3.85
C THR A 76 13.53 4.95 -5.11
N ARG A 77 12.51 5.79 -5.32
CA ARG A 77 12.37 6.64 -6.49
C ARG A 77 12.84 8.05 -6.17
N ARG A 78 13.49 8.68 -7.14
CA ARG A 78 13.90 10.09 -7.05
C ARG A 78 12.68 10.97 -7.36
N LEU A 79 12.38 11.91 -6.48
CA LEU A 79 11.40 12.97 -6.73
C LEU A 79 11.93 13.93 -7.81
N LEU A 80 11.07 14.36 -8.73
CA LEU A 80 11.41 15.23 -9.85
C LEU A 80 10.34 16.31 -10.04
N GLY A 81 10.71 17.43 -10.67
CA GLY A 81 9.78 18.50 -11.02
C GLY A 81 9.02 19.06 -9.81
N ASN A 82 7.72 19.29 -9.99
CA ASN A 82 6.84 19.87 -8.95
C ASN A 82 6.87 19.07 -7.64
N GLU A 83 6.95 17.75 -7.69
CA GLU A 83 6.98 16.90 -6.50
C GLU A 83 8.19 17.19 -5.60
N LEU A 84 9.34 17.48 -6.22
CA LEU A 84 10.55 17.81 -5.49
C LEU A 84 10.42 19.19 -4.82
N GLU A 85 9.79 20.15 -5.47
CA GLU A 85 9.58 21.49 -4.90
C GLU A 85 8.58 21.45 -3.75
N VAL A 86 7.43 20.77 -3.91
CA VAL A 86 6.48 20.53 -2.81
C VAL A 86 7.16 19.85 -1.62
N PHE A 87 8.00 18.84 -1.87
CA PHE A 87 8.75 18.19 -0.79
C PHE A 87 9.74 19.13 -0.09
N LYS A 88 10.50 19.93 -0.85
CA LYS A 88 11.46 20.89 -0.28
C LYS A 88 10.76 21.94 0.57
N GLU A 89 9.61 22.45 0.11
CA GLU A 89 8.80 23.41 0.86
C GLU A 89 8.33 22.79 2.18
N LEU A 90 7.77 21.57 2.14
CA LEU A 90 7.36 20.84 3.34
C LEU A 90 8.52 20.68 4.34
N ILE A 91 9.69 20.24 3.88
CA ILE A 91 10.87 20.04 4.75
C ILE A 91 11.38 21.38 5.30
N SER A 92 11.41 22.44 4.50
CA SER A 92 11.78 23.79 4.93
C SER A 92 10.85 24.28 6.05
N ASP A 93 9.54 24.02 5.90
CA ASP A 93 8.53 24.35 6.89
C ASP A 93 8.72 23.59 8.20
N TRP A 94 8.98 22.28 8.14
CA TRP A 94 9.25 21.47 9.33
C TRP A 94 10.55 21.84 10.03
N ILE A 95 11.59 22.26 9.28
CA ILE A 95 12.84 22.75 9.89
C ILE A 95 12.60 24.07 10.64
N LYS A 96 11.84 24.99 10.04
CA LYS A 96 11.52 26.28 10.66
C LYS A 96 10.55 26.15 11.83
N VAL A 97 9.60 25.23 11.73
CA VAL A 97 8.55 25.01 12.73
C VAL A 97 8.42 23.51 13.01
N PRO A 98 9.31 22.93 13.84
CA PRO A 98 9.30 21.49 14.16
C PRO A 98 7.97 20.99 14.73
N LEU A 99 7.22 21.87 15.40
CA LEU A 99 5.89 21.54 15.93
C LEU A 99 4.93 21.05 14.83
N LYS A 100 5.00 21.58 13.60
CA LYS A 100 4.15 21.14 12.49
C LYS A 100 4.35 19.66 12.14
N PHE A 101 5.59 19.16 12.28
CA PHE A 101 5.89 17.74 12.07
C PHE A 101 5.28 16.87 13.17
N HIS A 102 5.40 17.31 14.43
CA HIS A 102 4.82 16.61 15.57
C HIS A 102 3.29 16.58 15.47
N GLU A 103 2.66 17.71 15.17
CA GLU A 103 1.22 17.79 14.93
C GLU A 103 0.76 16.82 13.83
N ALA A 104 1.49 16.74 12.72
CA ALA A 104 1.17 15.79 11.65
C ALA A 104 1.33 14.33 12.10
N SER A 105 2.36 14.02 12.89
CA SER A 105 2.58 12.66 13.40
C SER A 105 1.53 12.25 14.43
N ASP A 106 1.22 13.14 15.36
CA ASP A 106 0.20 12.96 16.39
C ASP A 106 -1.19 12.77 15.75
N ASP A 107 -1.47 13.47 14.64
CA ASP A 107 -2.75 13.30 13.94
C ASP A 107 -2.88 11.92 13.27
N ILE A 108 -1.80 11.41 12.66
CA ILE A 108 -1.78 10.04 12.11
C ILE A 108 -2.00 9.01 13.22
N LEU A 109 -1.32 9.16 14.36
CA LEU A 109 -1.52 8.28 15.51
C LEU A 109 -2.97 8.33 16.00
N ARG A 110 -3.53 9.53 16.17
CA ARG A 110 -4.90 9.74 16.63
C ARG A 110 -5.94 9.13 15.69
N ILE A 111 -5.73 9.22 14.38
CA ILE A 111 -6.61 8.60 13.37
C ILE A 111 -6.56 7.07 13.49
N TYR A 112 -5.36 6.51 13.65
CA TYR A 112 -5.20 5.07 13.86
C TYR A 112 -5.89 4.62 15.16
N GLU A 113 -5.58 5.26 16.29
CA GLU A 113 -6.18 4.94 17.60
C GLU A 113 -7.71 5.04 17.58
N HIS A 114 -8.25 6.09 16.94
CA HIS A 114 -9.68 6.23 16.74
C HIS A 114 -10.26 5.07 15.95
N THR A 115 -9.63 4.71 14.82
CA THR A 115 -10.03 3.56 14.00
C THR A 115 -10.04 2.27 14.82
N GLN A 116 -8.98 2.02 15.61
CA GLN A 116 -8.90 0.86 16.50
C GLN A 116 -10.00 0.86 17.55
N SER A 117 -10.28 2.01 18.17
CA SER A 117 -11.32 2.17 19.20
C SER A 117 -12.72 1.88 18.66
N GLU A 118 -13.01 2.30 17.42
CA GLU A 118 -14.30 2.07 16.79
C GLU A 118 -14.52 0.59 16.42
N PHE A 119 -13.49 -0.10 15.95
CA PHE A 119 -13.57 -1.55 15.77
C PHE A 119 -13.72 -2.30 17.09
N ALA A 120 -12.99 -1.88 18.13
CA ALA A 120 -13.11 -2.46 19.47
C ALA A 120 -14.51 -2.28 20.06
N ARG A 121 -15.12 -1.10 19.90
CA ARG A 121 -16.51 -0.81 20.31
C ARG A 121 -17.52 -1.75 19.68
N LEU A 122 -17.25 -2.21 18.45
CA LEU A 122 -18.08 -3.18 17.72
C LEU A 122 -17.65 -4.64 17.93
N ASN A 123 -16.66 -4.92 18.78
CA ASN A 123 -16.06 -6.24 18.99
C ASN A 123 -15.55 -6.90 17.69
N ILE A 124 -15.07 -6.09 16.74
CA ILE A 124 -14.52 -6.56 15.47
C ILE A 124 -13.03 -6.81 15.64
N THR A 125 -12.58 -7.97 15.18
CA THR A 125 -11.19 -8.43 15.31
C THR A 125 -10.49 -8.54 13.96
N SER A 126 -11.27 -8.71 12.88
CA SER A 126 -10.81 -8.77 11.50
C SER A 126 -11.87 -8.22 10.56
N VAL A 127 -11.43 -7.82 9.37
CA VAL A 127 -12.25 -7.25 8.31
C VAL A 127 -11.95 -7.97 7.01
N SER A 128 -12.97 -8.47 6.32
CA SER A 128 -12.81 -9.06 4.99
C SER A 128 -12.66 -7.94 3.95
N LEU A 129 -11.50 -7.90 3.30
CA LEU A 129 -11.15 -6.89 2.32
C LEU A 129 -10.65 -7.53 1.04
N THR A 130 -10.94 -6.86 -0.08
CA THR A 130 -10.49 -7.26 -1.42
C THR A 130 -9.57 -6.19 -2.00
N ARG A 131 -8.55 -6.62 -2.74
CA ARG A 131 -7.73 -5.75 -3.58
C ARG A 131 -7.61 -6.35 -4.96
N THR A 132 -7.95 -5.56 -5.97
CA THR A 132 -7.83 -5.94 -7.37
C THR A 132 -6.52 -5.45 -7.96
N PHE A 133 -5.86 -6.32 -8.71
CA PHE A 133 -4.67 -6.01 -9.49
C PHE A 133 -4.99 -6.20 -10.97
N SER A 134 -4.42 -5.38 -11.84
CA SER A 134 -4.52 -5.53 -13.29
C SER A 134 -3.12 -5.74 -13.91
N ASN A 135 -3.09 -6.16 -15.16
CA ASN A 135 -1.85 -6.22 -15.95
C ASN A 135 -1.40 -4.83 -16.47
N GLY A 136 -2.14 -3.77 -16.16
CA GLY A 136 -1.95 -2.43 -16.72
C GLY A 136 -2.94 -2.12 -17.85
N TRP A 137 -2.80 -0.94 -18.47
CA TRP A 137 -3.65 -0.49 -19.59
C TRP A 137 -3.15 -0.94 -20.96
N GLU A 138 -1.90 -1.37 -21.06
CA GLU A 138 -1.35 -1.94 -22.28
C GLU A 138 -1.68 -3.43 -22.30
N ASN A 139 -2.81 -3.76 -22.93
CA ASN A 139 -3.16 -5.12 -23.35
C ASN A 139 -2.21 -5.56 -24.48
N ASP A 140 -0.89 -5.52 -24.29
CA ASP A 140 0.02 -6.22 -25.18
C ASP A 140 0.01 -7.70 -24.73
N PRO A 141 -0.70 -8.60 -25.42
CA PRO A 141 -0.83 -9.99 -25.03
C PRO A 141 0.39 -10.79 -25.52
N SER A 142 1.60 -10.24 -25.34
CA SER A 142 2.82 -10.99 -25.60
C SER A 142 3.15 -11.85 -24.39
N SER A 143 3.46 -13.13 -24.62
CA SER A 143 3.84 -14.11 -23.59
C SER A 143 5.11 -13.73 -22.83
N GLU A 144 5.82 -12.69 -23.26
CA GLU A 144 7.08 -12.23 -22.68
C GLU A 144 6.89 -11.24 -21.51
N HIS A 145 5.71 -10.62 -21.37
CA HIS A 145 5.43 -9.60 -20.35
C HIS A 145 4.08 -9.84 -19.63
N SER A 146 3.98 -10.93 -18.87
CA SER A 146 2.83 -11.14 -17.99
C SER A 146 2.78 -10.05 -16.91
N GLY A 147 1.71 -9.24 -16.93
CA GLY A 147 1.49 -8.21 -15.93
C GLY A 147 1.31 -8.77 -14.51
N PHE A 148 1.20 -7.88 -13.52
CA PHE A 148 1.24 -8.28 -12.10
C PHE A 148 0.11 -9.25 -11.73
N ALA A 149 -1.07 -9.09 -12.34
CA ALA A 149 -2.20 -9.97 -12.07
C ALA A 149 -2.00 -11.38 -12.64
N SER A 150 -1.42 -11.52 -13.83
CA SER A 150 -1.04 -12.81 -14.39
C SER A 150 0.07 -13.49 -13.58
N ARG A 151 1.05 -12.72 -13.10
CA ARG A 151 2.09 -13.23 -12.18
C ARG A 151 1.49 -13.73 -10.87
N LEU A 152 0.51 -13.00 -10.30
CA LEU A 152 -0.19 -13.41 -9.09
C LEU A 152 -0.93 -14.75 -9.28
N LEU A 153 -1.65 -14.91 -10.40
CA LEU A 153 -2.32 -16.17 -10.74
C LEU A 153 -1.33 -17.30 -11.01
N THR A 154 -0.18 -16.99 -11.59
CA THR A 154 0.89 -17.97 -11.82
C THR A 154 1.48 -18.46 -10.49
N LEU A 155 1.78 -17.55 -9.56
CA LEU A 155 2.22 -17.89 -8.21
C LEU A 155 1.19 -18.77 -7.47
N GLN A 156 -0.10 -18.42 -7.58
CA GLN A 156 -1.18 -19.24 -7.02
C GLN A 156 -1.17 -20.66 -7.62
N LYS A 157 -1.10 -20.80 -8.95
CA LYS A 157 -1.06 -22.11 -9.61
C LYS A 157 0.17 -22.91 -9.21
N ALA A 158 1.34 -22.27 -9.13
CA ALA A 158 2.58 -22.90 -8.68
C ALA A 158 2.42 -23.42 -7.25
N ALA A 159 1.93 -22.58 -6.33
CA ALA A 159 1.72 -22.96 -4.94
C ALA A 159 0.73 -24.12 -4.78
N VAL A 160 -0.39 -24.11 -5.51
CA VAL A 160 -1.36 -25.21 -5.51
C VAL A 160 -0.72 -26.50 -6.05
N LYS A 161 0.02 -26.43 -7.17
CA LYS A 161 0.73 -27.58 -7.75
C LYS A 161 1.78 -28.16 -6.79
N ALA A 162 2.47 -27.28 -6.06
CA ALA A 162 3.45 -27.59 -5.03
C ALA A 162 2.83 -28.00 -3.68
N ASN A 163 1.49 -28.09 -3.58
CA ASN A 163 0.78 -28.40 -2.34
C ASN A 163 1.09 -27.42 -1.19
N ARG A 164 1.44 -26.16 -1.51
CA ARG A 164 1.59 -25.06 -0.56
C ARG A 164 0.23 -24.38 -0.33
N LYS A 165 -0.07 -24.00 0.93
CA LYS A 165 -1.33 -23.32 1.31
C LYS A 165 -1.30 -21.82 1.05
N SER A 166 -0.12 -21.25 0.87
CA SER A 166 0.09 -19.83 0.60
C SER A 166 1.34 -19.63 -0.26
N PHE A 167 1.49 -18.41 -0.77
CA PHE A 167 2.68 -17.94 -1.44
C PHE A 167 2.93 -16.47 -1.09
N ASP A 168 4.16 -16.03 -1.29
CA ASP A 168 4.61 -14.73 -0.80
C ASP A 168 4.66 -13.71 -1.93
N ILE A 169 4.24 -12.47 -1.64
CA ILE A 169 4.36 -11.34 -2.56
C ILE A 169 4.92 -10.10 -1.85
N PRO A 170 5.71 -9.27 -2.55
CA PRO A 170 6.14 -7.98 -2.04
C PRO A 170 4.95 -7.02 -1.95
N PHE A 171 4.88 -6.27 -0.86
CA PHE A 171 3.79 -5.38 -0.56
C PHE A 171 4.26 -4.13 0.20
N ARG A 172 3.66 -3.00 -0.16
CA ARG A 172 3.97 -1.69 0.43
C ARG A 172 3.56 -1.61 1.89
N ILE A 173 4.17 -0.71 2.65
CA ILE A 173 3.85 -0.48 4.07
C ILE A 173 2.40 -0.06 4.22
N LEU A 174 1.94 0.87 3.39
CA LEU A 174 0.53 1.22 3.28
C LEU A 174 0.02 0.72 1.93
N SER A 175 -1.23 0.28 1.90
CA SER A 175 -1.87 -0.24 0.71
C SER A 175 -3.37 0.02 0.77
N SER A 176 -3.98 0.27 -0.38
CA SER A 176 -5.42 0.52 -0.49
C SER A 176 -6.19 -0.78 -0.77
N TRP A 177 -7.28 -1.01 -0.06
CA TRP A 177 -8.14 -2.17 -0.21
C TRP A 177 -9.58 -1.71 -0.28
N GLY A 178 -10.38 -2.33 -1.14
CA GLY A 178 -11.75 -1.94 -1.35
C GLY A 178 -12.37 -2.68 -2.53
N SER A 179 -13.70 -2.72 -2.56
CA SER A 179 -14.48 -3.39 -3.61
C SER A 179 -14.57 -2.60 -4.92
N GLY A 180 -13.72 -1.59 -5.12
CA GLY A 180 -13.70 -0.73 -6.30
C GLY A 180 -12.36 -0.81 -7.03
N GLY A 181 -12.38 -1.18 -8.31
CA GLY A 181 -11.21 -1.07 -9.18
C GLY A 181 -11.14 -2.14 -10.25
N TYR A 182 -11.34 -1.72 -11.51
CA TYR A 182 -11.14 -2.50 -12.74
C TYR A 182 -12.23 -3.52 -13.06
N GLY A 183 -13.43 -3.03 -13.42
CA GLY A 183 -14.57 -3.83 -13.89
C GLY A 183 -14.39 -4.56 -15.24
N GLN A 184 -13.16 -4.79 -15.72
CA GLN A 184 -12.89 -5.34 -17.06
C GLN A 184 -11.70 -6.33 -17.14
N GLY A 185 -10.89 -6.52 -16.08
CA GLY A 185 -9.74 -7.43 -16.14
C GLY A 185 -8.79 -7.32 -14.95
N GLY A 186 -8.39 -8.44 -14.35
CA GLY A 186 -7.52 -8.49 -13.19
C GLY A 186 -7.53 -9.77 -12.38
N ALA A 187 -6.83 -9.74 -11.25
CA ALA A 187 -6.86 -10.76 -10.23
C ALA A 187 -7.18 -10.08 -8.89
N ASP A 188 -8.14 -10.65 -8.17
CA ASP A 188 -8.49 -10.18 -6.83
C ASP A 188 -7.75 -11.00 -5.79
N ILE A 189 -7.31 -10.32 -4.73
CA ILE A 189 -6.94 -10.95 -3.46
C ILE A 189 -8.03 -10.59 -2.46
N SER A 190 -8.73 -11.56 -1.91
CA SER A 190 -9.74 -11.37 -0.86
C SER A 190 -9.33 -12.11 0.41
N MET A 191 -9.15 -11.38 1.51
CA MET A 191 -8.66 -11.96 2.76
C MET A 191 -9.24 -11.26 3.99
N ASP A 192 -9.24 -11.98 5.11
CA ASP A 192 -9.53 -11.42 6.43
C ASP A 192 -8.29 -10.72 6.97
N ILE A 193 -8.36 -9.39 7.09
CA ILE A 193 -7.27 -8.55 7.56
C ILE A 193 -7.50 -8.23 9.04
N PRO A 194 -6.52 -8.49 9.93
CA PRO A 194 -6.64 -8.12 11.35
C PRO A 194 -6.89 -6.62 11.51
N VAL A 195 -7.79 -6.25 12.44
CA VAL A 195 -8.13 -4.84 12.72
C VAL A 195 -6.91 -3.98 13.06
N LYS A 196 -5.94 -4.56 13.78
CA LYS A 196 -4.66 -3.91 14.13
C LYS A 196 -3.84 -3.46 12.91
N ASP A 197 -4.12 -4.03 11.74
CA ASP A 197 -3.45 -3.73 10.47
C ASP A 197 -4.31 -2.82 9.59
N ILE A 198 -5.46 -2.35 10.06
CA ILE A 198 -6.26 -1.30 9.40
C ILE A 198 -5.82 0.07 9.92
N ALA A 199 -5.29 0.91 9.04
CA ALA A 199 -4.85 2.26 9.39
C ALA A 199 -6.04 3.21 9.54
N TRP A 200 -6.84 3.33 8.48
CA TRP A 200 -8.04 4.16 8.38
C TRP A 200 -8.82 3.78 7.11
N GLY A 201 -10.00 4.35 6.93
CA GLY A 201 -10.83 4.18 5.73
C GLY A 201 -11.96 5.21 5.62
N ASN A 202 -12.77 5.11 4.56
CA ASN A 202 -13.86 6.04 4.25
C ASN A 202 -14.89 6.27 5.38
N LEU A 203 -15.07 5.27 6.26
CA LEU A 203 -15.97 5.34 7.40
C LEU A 203 -15.36 5.94 8.66
N THR A 204 -14.04 6.17 8.69
CA THR A 204 -13.32 6.61 9.90
C THR A 204 -12.98 8.09 9.89
N VAL A 205 -12.90 8.73 8.72
CA VAL A 205 -12.49 10.14 8.56
C VAL A 205 -13.66 11.00 8.14
N ALA A 206 -13.86 12.12 8.85
CA ALA A 206 -14.89 13.11 8.56
C ALA A 206 -14.56 13.91 7.30
N ASP A 207 -15.58 14.26 6.51
CA ASP A 207 -15.43 15.19 5.40
C ASP A 207 -15.60 16.62 5.89
N ARG A 208 -14.67 17.50 5.49
CA ARG A 208 -14.65 18.91 5.92
C ARG A 208 -15.59 19.81 5.13
N THR A 209 -16.19 19.35 4.03
CA THR A 209 -17.12 20.16 3.24
C THR A 209 -18.54 20.12 3.78
N GLY A 210 -18.86 19.14 4.64
CA GLY A 210 -20.21 18.92 5.16
C GLY A 210 -21.21 18.46 4.09
N MET A 211 -20.76 18.28 2.85
CA MET A 211 -21.52 17.60 1.81
C MET A 211 -21.53 16.10 2.15
N MET A 212 -22.56 15.35 1.73
CA MET A 212 -22.63 13.88 1.92
C MET A 212 -21.60 13.12 1.05
N HIS A 213 -20.41 13.67 0.87
CA HIS A 213 -19.28 13.06 0.21
C HIS A 213 -18.36 12.41 1.24
N HIS A 214 -17.68 11.34 0.83
CA HIS A 214 -16.65 10.71 1.64
C HIS A 214 -15.32 11.44 1.41
N ALA A 215 -14.58 11.71 2.50
CA ALA A 215 -13.24 12.33 2.41
C ALA A 215 -12.25 11.41 1.68
N ILE A 216 -12.38 10.11 1.93
CA ILE A 216 -11.65 9.01 1.28
C ILE A 216 -12.63 8.29 0.34
N GLU A 217 -12.14 7.70 -0.76
CA GLU A 217 -12.99 7.01 -1.75
C GLU A 217 -13.92 5.99 -1.09
N ASP A 218 -15.16 5.89 -1.57
CA ASP A 218 -16.14 5.00 -0.95
C ASP A 218 -15.68 3.54 -1.01
N GLY A 219 -15.77 2.88 0.14
CA GLY A 219 -15.31 1.50 0.32
C GLY A 219 -13.79 1.29 0.35
N GLU A 220 -12.98 2.36 0.35
CA GLU A 220 -11.53 2.28 0.48
C GLU A 220 -11.06 2.23 1.94
N TRP A 221 -10.16 1.29 2.20
CA TRP A 221 -9.48 1.03 3.47
C TRP A 221 -7.97 0.99 3.25
N ILE A 222 -7.23 1.66 4.14
CA ILE A 222 -5.78 1.66 4.12
C ILE A 222 -5.28 0.59 5.08
N VAL A 223 -4.52 -0.36 4.55
CA VAL A 223 -3.98 -1.52 5.27
C VAL A 223 -2.47 -1.39 5.42
N ILE A 224 -2.01 -1.71 6.63
CA ILE A 224 -0.62 -1.71 7.08
C ILE A 224 0.00 -3.08 6.84
N ASN A 225 1.14 -3.12 6.13
CA ASN A 225 2.04 -4.25 6.13
C ASN A 225 3.16 -4.03 7.17
N ARG A 226 3.13 -4.78 8.27
CA ARG A 226 4.12 -4.68 9.36
C ARG A 226 5.42 -5.45 9.13
N SER A 227 5.57 -6.17 8.01
CA SER A 227 6.52 -7.28 7.93
C SER A 227 8.04 -7.01 7.88
N MET A 228 8.67 -5.89 8.21
CA MET A 228 10.14 -5.66 8.08
C MET A 228 10.84 -5.92 6.70
N ASN A 229 10.65 -7.06 6.04
CA ASN A 229 11.10 -7.39 4.68
C ASN A 229 10.12 -6.95 3.59
N GLY A 230 8.92 -6.48 3.95
CA GLY A 230 7.92 -6.02 2.99
C GLY A 230 7.23 -7.12 2.20
N VAL A 231 7.21 -8.35 2.71
CA VAL A 231 6.52 -9.51 2.10
C VAL A 231 5.24 -9.83 2.85
N VAL A 232 4.18 -10.17 2.12
CA VAL A 232 2.91 -10.66 2.67
C VAL A 232 2.63 -12.05 2.11
N SER A 233 2.24 -12.98 2.98
CA SER A 233 1.81 -14.31 2.57
C SER A 233 0.33 -14.31 2.20
N ILE A 234 0.03 -14.77 0.99
CA ILE A 234 -1.30 -14.80 0.40
C ILE A 234 -1.80 -16.24 0.38
N PRO A 235 -2.93 -16.55 1.03
CA PRO A 235 -3.55 -17.87 0.92
C PRO A 235 -3.89 -18.21 -0.53
N THR A 236 -3.66 -19.45 -0.96
CA THR A 236 -3.93 -19.84 -2.35
C THR A 236 -5.42 -19.75 -2.70
N ASN A 237 -6.32 -19.90 -1.72
CA ASN A 237 -7.77 -19.74 -1.90
C ASN A 237 -8.24 -18.28 -1.86
N ALA A 238 -7.37 -17.31 -1.53
CA ALA A 238 -7.71 -15.89 -1.49
C ALA A 238 -7.70 -15.22 -2.88
N VAL A 239 -7.11 -15.89 -3.89
CA VAL A 239 -6.92 -15.30 -5.21
C VAL A 239 -7.99 -15.77 -6.19
N THR A 240 -8.66 -14.83 -6.86
CA THR A 240 -9.61 -15.13 -7.94
C THR A 240 -9.26 -14.38 -9.21
N SER A 241 -9.48 -15.01 -10.36
CA SER A 241 -9.25 -14.42 -11.68
C SER A 241 -10.51 -13.71 -12.18
N LYS A 242 -10.34 -12.51 -12.76
CA LYS A 242 -11.37 -11.74 -13.47
C LYS A 242 -10.86 -11.41 -14.87
N HIS A 243 -11.41 -12.04 -15.91
CA HIS A 243 -11.12 -11.66 -17.31
C HIS A 243 -9.62 -11.47 -17.64
N ILE A 244 -8.77 -12.43 -17.23
CA ILE A 244 -7.34 -12.49 -17.63
C ILE A 244 -7.19 -13.57 -18.70
N ASP A 245 -6.41 -13.25 -19.75
CA ASP A 245 -6.04 -14.21 -20.79
C ASP A 245 -5.28 -15.41 -20.18
N PRO A 246 -5.81 -16.64 -20.25
CA PRO A 246 -5.15 -17.83 -19.73
C PRO A 246 -3.75 -18.07 -20.29
N LEU A 247 -3.44 -17.59 -21.50
CA LEU A 247 -2.12 -17.72 -22.13
C LEU A 247 -1.03 -16.96 -21.39
N THR A 248 -1.40 -15.93 -20.62
CA THR A 248 -0.46 -15.16 -19.80
C THR A 248 -0.15 -15.81 -18.46
N ILE A 249 -0.82 -16.92 -18.14
CA ILE A 249 -0.69 -17.64 -16.86
C ILE A 249 0.07 -18.94 -17.11
N GLN A 250 1.29 -19.03 -16.58
CA GLN A 250 2.13 -20.21 -16.76
C GLN A 250 1.48 -21.45 -16.11
N SER A 251 1.65 -22.58 -16.79
CA SER A 251 1.28 -23.90 -16.28
C SER A 251 2.53 -24.70 -15.91
N PHE A 252 2.38 -25.64 -14.99
CA PHE A 252 3.49 -26.42 -14.46
C PHE A 252 3.22 -27.91 -14.68
N GLY A 253 4.10 -28.57 -15.44
CA GLY A 253 4.01 -29.99 -15.74
C GLY A 253 4.27 -30.82 -14.49
N THR A 254 5.30 -30.44 -13.73
CA THR A 254 5.75 -31.15 -12.52
C THR A 254 5.62 -30.33 -11.24
N VAL A 255 5.73 -30.99 -10.08
CA VAL A 255 5.84 -30.31 -8.78
C VAL A 255 7.17 -29.56 -8.68
N SER A 256 8.26 -30.16 -9.19
CA SER A 256 9.59 -29.55 -9.16
C SER A 256 9.65 -28.22 -9.91
N GLU A 257 9.05 -28.13 -11.10
CA GLU A 257 8.96 -26.88 -11.86
C GLU A 257 8.20 -25.79 -11.11
N ALA A 258 7.14 -26.16 -10.37
CA ALA A 258 6.36 -25.23 -9.59
C ALA A 258 7.14 -24.71 -8.37
N GLU A 259 7.87 -25.59 -7.69
CA GLU A 259 8.74 -25.23 -6.56
C GLU A 259 9.89 -24.32 -7.02
N GLU A 260 10.57 -24.68 -8.11
CA GLU A 260 11.65 -23.87 -8.71
C GLU A 260 11.14 -22.47 -9.07
N TYR A 261 9.96 -22.37 -9.68
CA TYR A 261 9.36 -21.07 -9.98
C TYR A 261 9.12 -20.24 -8.70
N LEU A 262 8.53 -20.84 -7.66
CA LEU A 262 8.26 -20.13 -6.40
C LEU A 262 9.54 -19.62 -5.74
N ASP A 263 10.59 -20.44 -5.75
CA ASP A 263 11.89 -20.09 -5.17
C ASP A 263 12.57 -18.99 -6.00
N GLU A 264 12.54 -19.08 -7.33
CA GLU A 264 13.02 -18.01 -8.21
C GLU A 264 12.31 -16.68 -7.96
N GLN A 265 10.97 -16.69 -7.83
CA GLN A 265 10.21 -15.48 -7.59
C GLN A 265 10.56 -14.86 -6.24
N SER A 266 10.75 -15.70 -5.21
CA SER A 266 11.17 -15.27 -3.87
C SER A 266 12.55 -14.60 -3.92
N VAL A 267 13.51 -15.20 -4.62
CA VAL A 267 14.85 -14.63 -4.82
C VAL A 267 14.78 -13.31 -5.61
N LYS A 268 13.95 -13.22 -6.66
CA LYS A 268 13.73 -11.97 -7.41
C LYS A 268 13.15 -10.88 -6.51
N PHE A 269 12.25 -11.22 -5.59
CA PHE A 269 11.73 -10.26 -4.60
C PHE A 269 12.79 -9.76 -3.63
N GLU A 270 13.75 -10.61 -3.26
CA GLU A 270 14.83 -10.26 -2.34
C GLU A 270 15.97 -9.46 -3.01
N LEU A 271 16.31 -9.78 -4.26
CA LEU A 271 17.47 -9.24 -4.96
C LEU A 271 17.16 -8.08 -5.91
N GLU A 272 16.00 -8.07 -6.56
CA GLU A 272 15.65 -7.03 -7.54
C GLU A 272 14.92 -5.87 -6.85
N ASN A 273 15.44 -4.65 -7.07
CA ASN A 273 14.90 -3.42 -6.50
C ASN A 273 13.35 -3.38 -6.56
N PRO A 274 12.66 -2.91 -5.50
CA PRO A 274 11.20 -2.87 -5.40
C PRO A 274 10.46 -2.04 -6.47
N ILE A 275 11.19 -1.47 -7.42
CA ILE A 275 10.70 -0.63 -8.52
C ILE A 275 9.93 -1.44 -9.56
N HIS A 276 10.19 -2.75 -9.68
CA HIS A 276 9.52 -3.63 -10.64
C HIS A 276 8.39 -4.48 -10.04
N LEU A 277 8.11 -4.33 -8.75
CA LEU A 277 7.34 -5.31 -7.99
C LEU A 277 5.96 -4.83 -7.52
N SER A 278 5.59 -3.57 -7.75
CA SER A 278 4.24 -3.07 -7.42
C SER A 278 3.67 -2.15 -8.49
N GLY A 279 3.12 -2.74 -9.55
CA GLY A 279 2.21 -2.08 -10.49
C GLY A 279 2.76 -0.88 -11.26
N ASP A 280 4.09 -0.70 -11.30
CA ASP A 280 4.69 0.45 -11.95
C ASP A 280 5.88 -0.03 -12.79
N TYR A 281 5.53 -0.51 -13.99
CA TYR A 281 6.47 -1.01 -15.01
C TYR A 281 7.32 0.09 -15.65
N ARG A 282 7.16 1.36 -15.22
CA ARG A 282 7.83 2.49 -15.86
C ARG A 282 9.08 2.87 -15.08
N ARG A 283 10.20 2.40 -15.63
CA ARG A 283 11.61 2.86 -15.46
C ARG A 283 12.42 2.19 -14.35
N LYS A 284 13.60 1.69 -14.77
CA LYS A 284 14.74 1.40 -13.92
C LYS A 284 15.10 2.65 -13.11
N SER A 285 14.86 2.63 -11.81
CA SER A 285 15.68 3.42 -10.89
C SER A 285 16.52 2.46 -10.06
N SER A 286 17.70 2.87 -9.64
CA SER A 286 18.51 2.09 -8.72
C SER A 286 18.91 3.02 -7.60
N MET A 287 18.44 2.73 -6.38
CA MET A 287 19.04 3.38 -5.22
C MET A 287 20.48 2.91 -5.10
N ARG A 288 21.42 3.86 -5.06
CA ARG A 288 22.84 3.58 -4.90
C ARG A 288 23.10 2.95 -3.54
N PHE A 289 23.97 1.94 -3.50
CA PHE A 289 24.37 1.17 -2.30
C PHE A 289 24.75 2.06 -1.10
N SER A 290 25.41 3.19 -1.34
CA SER A 290 25.79 4.14 -0.29
C SER A 290 24.60 4.76 0.46
N PHE A 291 23.45 4.91 -0.20
CA PHE A 291 22.23 5.41 0.44
C PHE A 291 21.60 4.36 1.38
N ARG A 292 21.66 3.07 1.00
CA ARG A 292 21.21 1.95 1.83
C ARG A 292 22.02 1.84 3.13
N ILE A 293 23.34 2.01 3.04
CA ILE A 293 24.23 2.03 4.22
C ILE A 293 23.92 3.21 5.14
N ARG A 294 23.74 4.43 4.61
CA ARG A 294 23.41 5.60 5.44
C ARG A 294 22.09 5.41 6.18
N ARG A 295 21.07 4.83 5.53
CA ARG A 295 19.80 4.49 6.17
C ARG A 295 19.95 3.39 7.23
N ALA A 296 20.76 2.37 6.98
CA ALA A 296 21.05 1.31 7.96
C ALA A 296 21.75 1.85 9.21
N ILE A 297 22.73 2.73 9.02
CA ILE A 297 23.43 3.42 10.10
C ILE A 297 22.48 4.32 10.89
N ALA A 298 21.57 5.04 10.23
CA ALA A 298 20.58 5.88 10.92
C ALA A 298 19.64 5.04 11.80
N VAL A 299 19.17 3.88 11.34
CA VAL A 299 18.32 2.97 12.14
C VAL A 299 19.11 2.38 13.31
N LEU A 300 20.34 1.89 13.08
CA LEU A 300 21.17 1.26 14.10
C LEU A 300 21.68 2.25 15.17
N ILE A 301 22.01 3.48 14.79
CA ILE A 301 22.56 4.49 15.71
C ILE A 301 21.44 5.25 16.42
N HIS A 302 20.31 5.55 15.76
CA HIS A 302 19.32 6.48 16.32
C HIS A 302 18.09 5.84 16.94
N GLY A 303 17.93 4.50 16.86
CA GLY A 303 17.03 3.70 17.70
C GLY A 303 15.77 4.42 18.21
N ARG A 304 14.95 4.94 17.28
CA ARG A 304 13.68 5.63 17.54
C ARG A 304 12.70 5.37 16.42
#